data_AF-A0A0F9IUA9-F1
#
_entry.id   AF-A0A0F9IUA9-F1
#
_cell.length_a   1.000
_cell.length_b   1.000
_cell.length_c   1.000
_cell.angle_alpha   90.00
_cell.angle_beta   90.00
_cell.angle_gamma   90.00
#
_symmetry.space_group_name_H-M   'P 1'
#
loop_
_entity.id
_entity.type
_entity.pdbx_description
1 polymer ?
#
loop_
_entity_poly.entity_id
_entity_poly.type
_entity_poly.pdbx_seq_one_letter_code
_entity_poly.pdbx_strand_id
1 'polypeptide(L)'
;MVKFAHIADVHLGGWKQQQLQELNLHSFKKAMEICIKEKVEFVLIAGDLFDSAFPPIDILKEAFAEFRKLKDAKIPCFLIAGSHDYSVSGKTFLDVLEKAGFCKNVADFEEKDGKILLNPTIYKGVAIYGYPGKTSNMEISDLRRVKLNESPGMFKIFMLHTTIDKAKGDLPIDALETSRVPSADYYAMG
;
A
#
# COMPACT_ATOMS: atom_id res chain seq x y z
N MET A 1 6.20 18.28 -13.05
CA MET A 1 5.18 17.85 -12.06
C MET A 1 5.18 16.34 -12.06
N VAL A 2 5.46 15.70 -10.92
CA VAL A 2 5.44 14.23 -10.80
C VAL A 2 3.99 13.76 -10.90
N LYS A 3 3.73 12.76 -11.74
CA LYS A 3 2.40 12.16 -11.91
C LYS A 3 2.45 10.71 -11.43
N PHE A 4 1.62 10.35 -10.46
CA PHE A 4 1.56 8.99 -9.92
C PHE A 4 0.11 8.54 -9.76
N ALA A 5 -0.11 7.23 -9.65
CA ALA A 5 -1.41 6.66 -9.29
C ALA A 5 -1.38 6.23 -7.82
N HIS A 6 -2.50 6.43 -7.12
CA HIS A 6 -2.73 5.93 -5.77
C HIS A 6 -3.97 5.03 -5.79
N ILE A 7 -3.78 3.77 -5.38
CA ILE A 7 -4.78 2.72 -5.37
C ILE A 7 -4.73 2.06 -3.98
N ALA A 8 -5.87 1.62 -3.45
CA ALA A 8 -5.98 0.86 -2.22
C ALA A 8 -7.18 -0.10 -2.33
N ASP A 9 -7.30 -1.04 -1.39
CA ASP A 9 -8.50 -1.87 -1.20
C ASP A 9 -8.97 -2.61 -2.46
N VAL A 10 -8.02 -3.22 -3.16
CA VAL A 10 -8.32 -3.98 -4.38
C VAL A 10 -9.03 -5.30 -4.03
N HIS A 11 -8.65 -5.95 -2.93
CA HIS A 11 -9.22 -7.20 -2.42
C HIS A 11 -9.33 -8.30 -3.49
N LEU A 12 -8.27 -8.50 -4.28
CA LEU A 12 -8.25 -9.58 -5.27
C LEU A 12 -8.46 -10.93 -4.57
N GLY A 13 -9.51 -11.65 -4.96
CA GLY A 13 -9.90 -12.94 -4.38
C GLY A 13 -10.96 -12.87 -3.27
N GLY A 14 -11.49 -11.69 -2.92
CA GLY A 14 -12.47 -11.54 -1.84
C GLY A 14 -13.91 -11.95 -2.18
N TRP A 15 -14.23 -12.10 -3.47
CA TRP A 15 -15.58 -12.47 -3.91
C TRP A 15 -15.72 -13.97 -4.17
N LYS A 16 -16.78 -14.57 -3.59
CA LYS A 16 -17.13 -15.99 -3.81
C LYS A 16 -17.90 -16.20 -5.11
N GLN A 17 -18.72 -15.24 -5.51
CA GLN A 17 -19.47 -15.30 -6.76
C GLN A 17 -18.52 -15.00 -7.92
N GLN A 18 -18.42 -15.93 -8.86
CA GLN A 18 -17.50 -15.81 -10.01
C GLN A 18 -17.69 -14.49 -10.78
N GLN A 19 -18.94 -14.05 -10.99
CA GLN A 19 -19.24 -12.80 -11.68
C GLN A 19 -18.67 -11.57 -10.96
N LEU A 20 -18.74 -11.53 -9.61
CA LEU A 20 -18.18 -10.43 -8.83
C LEU A 20 -16.65 -10.50 -8.78
N GLN A 21 -16.08 -11.70 -8.74
CA GLN A 21 -14.64 -11.90 -8.82
C GLN A 21 -14.08 -11.43 -10.18
N GLU A 22 -14.75 -11.76 -11.28
CA GLU A 22 -14.39 -11.29 -12.63
C GLU A 22 -14.50 -9.77 -12.75
N LEU A 23 -15.56 -9.15 -12.20
CA LEU A 23 -15.73 -7.69 -12.19
C LEU A 23 -14.65 -6.98 -11.36
N ASN A 24 -14.31 -7.52 -10.18
CA ASN A 24 -13.24 -7.00 -9.34
C ASN A 24 -11.89 -7.08 -10.06
N LEU A 25 -11.57 -8.24 -10.66
CA LEU A 25 -10.36 -8.40 -11.46
C LEU A 25 -10.35 -7.45 -12.67
N HIS A 26 -11.46 -7.30 -13.38
CA HIS A 26 -11.57 -6.38 -14.51
C HIS A 26 -11.31 -4.93 -14.10
N SER A 27 -11.81 -4.52 -12.93
CA SER A 27 -11.59 -3.19 -12.36
C SER A 27 -10.10 -2.95 -12.07
N PHE A 28 -9.41 -3.93 -11.47
CA PHE A 28 -7.96 -3.86 -11.25
C PHE A 28 -7.18 -3.76 -12.58
N LYS A 29 -7.49 -4.63 -13.55
CA LYS A 29 -6.90 -4.59 -14.90
C LYS A 29 -7.08 -3.22 -15.56
N LYS A 30 -8.28 -2.64 -15.41
CA LYS A 30 -8.58 -1.32 -15.98
C LYS A 30 -7.77 -0.21 -15.32
N ALA A 31 -7.61 -0.24 -13.99
CA ALA A 31 -6.76 0.71 -13.28
C ALA A 31 -5.30 0.63 -13.77
N MET A 32 -4.76 -0.58 -13.94
CA MET A 32 -3.40 -0.79 -14.46
C MET A 32 -3.24 -0.29 -15.90
N GLU A 33 -4.21 -0.58 -16.77
CA GLU A 33 -4.25 -0.06 -18.15
C GLU A 33 -4.23 1.48 -18.16
N ILE A 34 -5.03 2.11 -17.30
CA ILE A 34 -5.05 3.58 -17.16
C ILE A 34 -3.69 4.10 -16.71
N CYS A 35 -3.06 3.50 -15.70
CA CYS A 35 -1.74 3.90 -15.23
C CYS A 35 -0.70 3.90 -16.37
N ILE A 36 -0.70 2.84 -17.20
CA ILE A 36 0.20 2.70 -18.34
C ILE A 36 -0.12 3.74 -19.43
N LYS A 37 -1.40 3.87 -19.80
CA LYS A 37 -1.85 4.82 -20.84
C LYS A 37 -1.52 6.26 -20.46
N GLU A 38 -1.75 6.60 -19.20
CA GLU A 38 -1.49 7.92 -18.63
C GLU A 38 0.00 8.19 -18.35
N LYS A 39 0.86 7.18 -18.56
CA LYS A 39 2.32 7.22 -18.37
C LYS A 39 2.69 7.79 -17.00
N VAL A 40 2.07 7.26 -15.96
CA VAL A 40 2.41 7.64 -14.58
C VAL A 40 3.87 7.25 -14.29
N GLU A 41 4.55 8.04 -13.46
CA GLU A 41 5.94 7.80 -13.09
C GLU A 41 6.10 6.63 -12.13
N PHE A 42 5.08 6.34 -11.33
CA PHE A 42 4.98 5.18 -10.44
C PHE A 42 3.52 4.95 -10.01
N VAL A 43 3.26 3.76 -9.45
CA VAL A 43 1.99 3.38 -8.82
C VAL A 43 2.21 3.16 -7.33
N LEU A 44 1.29 3.64 -6.51
CA LEU A 44 1.19 3.35 -5.07
C LEU A 44 0.01 2.41 -4.83
N ILE A 45 0.24 1.32 -4.10
CA ILE A 45 -0.82 0.43 -3.58
C ILE A 45 -0.80 0.49 -2.05
N ALA A 46 -1.74 1.21 -1.46
CA ALA A 46 -1.80 1.53 -0.03
C ALA A 46 -2.56 0.46 0.78
N GLY A 47 -2.19 -0.81 0.59
CA GLY A 47 -2.74 -1.94 1.33
C GLY A 47 -3.90 -2.64 0.63
N ASP A 48 -4.20 -3.84 1.13
CA ASP A 48 -5.28 -4.75 0.71
C ASP A 48 -5.36 -4.92 -0.81
N LEU A 49 -4.21 -5.22 -1.42
CA LEU A 49 -4.14 -5.68 -2.82
C LEU A 49 -4.86 -7.02 -2.95
N PHE A 50 -4.64 -7.92 -1.99
CA PHE A 50 -5.29 -9.22 -1.91
C PHE A 50 -6.22 -9.27 -0.70
N ASP A 51 -7.29 -10.05 -0.80
CA ASP A 51 -8.21 -10.27 0.31
C ASP A 51 -7.64 -11.20 1.41
N SER A 52 -6.50 -11.81 1.15
CA SER A 52 -5.79 -12.68 2.08
C SER A 52 -4.30 -12.67 1.78
N ALA A 53 -3.47 -12.79 2.81
CA ALA A 53 -2.01 -13.00 2.68
C ALA A 53 -1.65 -14.21 1.80
N PHE A 54 -2.58 -15.17 1.63
CA PHE A 54 -2.46 -16.37 0.81
C PHE A 54 -3.64 -16.47 -0.20
N PRO A 55 -3.60 -15.72 -1.32
CA PRO A 55 -4.68 -15.72 -2.30
C PRO A 55 -4.67 -17.01 -3.15
N PRO A 56 -5.79 -17.37 -3.79
CA PRO A 56 -5.84 -18.48 -4.73
C PRO A 56 -4.85 -18.33 -5.89
N ILE A 57 -4.32 -19.46 -6.39
CA ILE A 57 -3.32 -19.47 -7.48
C ILE A 57 -3.82 -18.77 -8.74
N ASP A 58 -5.10 -18.92 -9.10
CA ASP A 58 -5.64 -18.25 -10.29
C ASP A 58 -5.69 -16.74 -10.13
N ILE A 59 -5.98 -16.22 -8.93
CA ILE A 59 -5.89 -14.78 -8.64
C ILE A 59 -4.45 -14.29 -8.77
N LEU A 60 -3.49 -15.07 -8.26
CA LEU A 60 -2.07 -14.73 -8.36
C LEU A 60 -1.61 -14.66 -9.83
N LYS A 61 -1.99 -15.63 -10.66
CA LYS A 61 -1.64 -15.62 -12.10
C LYS A 61 -2.09 -14.34 -12.79
N GLU A 62 -3.32 -13.91 -12.50
CA GLU A 62 -3.89 -12.69 -13.08
C GLU A 62 -3.20 -11.43 -12.53
N ALA A 63 -2.95 -11.35 -11.22
CA ALA A 63 -2.22 -10.23 -10.64
C ALA A 63 -0.80 -10.11 -11.22
N PHE A 64 -0.06 -11.21 -11.30
CA PHE A 64 1.28 -11.24 -11.88
C PHE A 64 1.30 -10.77 -13.33
N ALA A 65 0.28 -11.12 -14.13
CA ALA A 65 0.16 -10.65 -15.50
C ALA A 65 0.04 -9.12 -15.57
N GLU A 66 -0.73 -8.49 -14.67
CA GLU A 66 -0.85 -7.03 -14.64
C GLU A 66 0.41 -6.33 -14.12
N PHE A 67 1.04 -6.85 -13.07
CA PHE A 67 2.34 -6.36 -12.61
C PHE A 67 3.43 -6.49 -13.68
N ARG A 68 3.38 -7.55 -14.48
CA ARG A 68 4.29 -7.72 -15.62
C ARG A 68 4.13 -6.60 -16.64
N LYS A 69 2.89 -6.19 -16.95
CA LYS A 69 2.64 -5.06 -17.86
C LYS A 69 3.22 -3.75 -17.33
N LEU A 70 3.06 -3.46 -16.02
CA LEU A 70 3.70 -2.29 -15.40
C LEU A 70 5.23 -2.34 -15.52
N LYS A 71 5.82 -3.50 -15.22
CA LYS A 71 7.26 -3.73 -15.33
C LYS A 71 7.78 -3.55 -16.76
N ASP A 72 7.10 -4.12 -17.75
CA ASP A 72 7.46 -3.98 -19.16
C ASP A 72 7.30 -2.52 -19.65
N ALA A 73 6.32 -1.79 -19.11
CA ALA A 73 6.16 -0.35 -19.31
C ALA A 73 7.17 0.52 -18.52
N LYS A 74 8.04 -0.09 -17.71
CA LYS A 74 9.03 0.57 -16.83
C LYS A 74 8.39 1.52 -15.80
N ILE A 75 7.20 1.18 -15.32
CA ILE A 75 6.50 1.90 -14.27
C ILE A 75 6.68 1.12 -12.96
N PRO A 76 7.48 1.62 -12.00
CA PRO A 76 7.64 0.95 -10.72
C PRO A 76 6.36 1.03 -9.88
N CYS A 77 6.11 -0.02 -9.10
CA CYS A 77 5.03 -0.06 -8.13
C CYS A 77 5.62 -0.08 -6.71
N PHE A 78 5.12 0.79 -5.85
CA PHE A 78 5.42 0.82 -4.42
C PHE A 78 4.18 0.41 -3.65
N LEU A 79 4.33 -0.41 -2.62
CA LEU A 79 3.20 -0.89 -1.85
C LEU A 79 3.49 -0.96 -0.36
N ILE A 80 2.42 -1.02 0.43
CA ILE A 80 2.42 -1.50 1.80
C ILE A 80 1.39 -2.63 1.90
N ALA A 81 1.53 -3.49 2.91
CA ALA A 81 0.46 -4.42 3.26
C ALA A 81 -0.70 -3.67 3.93
N GLY A 82 -1.93 -4.15 3.73
CA GLY A 82 -3.11 -3.76 4.48
C GLY A 82 -3.51 -4.84 5.48
N SER A 83 -4.69 -4.69 6.06
CA SER A 83 -5.16 -5.55 7.15
C SER A 83 -5.42 -7.01 6.74
N HIS A 84 -5.70 -7.27 5.46
CA HIS A 84 -6.02 -8.59 4.89
C HIS A 84 -4.80 -9.33 4.34
N ASP A 85 -3.87 -8.60 3.71
CA ASP A 85 -2.66 -9.18 3.08
C ASP A 85 -1.38 -9.02 3.91
N TYR A 86 -1.51 -8.57 5.17
CA TYR A 86 -0.48 -8.63 6.19
C TYR A 86 -0.37 -10.03 6.84
N SER A 87 0.86 -10.44 7.17
CA SER A 87 1.13 -11.62 8.00
C SER A 87 2.26 -11.35 8.98
N VAL A 88 2.03 -11.65 10.26
CA VAL A 88 3.06 -11.55 11.33
C VAL A 88 4.27 -12.43 11.02
N SER A 89 4.09 -13.53 10.30
CA SER A 89 5.18 -14.42 9.90
C SER A 89 6.11 -13.81 8.83
N GLY A 90 5.74 -12.68 8.23
CA GLY A 90 6.39 -12.09 7.05
C GLY A 90 6.16 -12.86 5.76
N LYS A 91 5.51 -14.04 5.81
CA LYS A 91 5.19 -14.85 4.63
C LYS A 91 3.90 -14.36 4.02
N THR A 92 4.00 -13.57 2.96
CA THR A 92 2.86 -13.06 2.19
C THR A 92 3.17 -13.17 0.70
N PHE A 93 2.16 -13.15 -0.15
CA PHE A 93 2.40 -13.03 -1.60
C PHE A 93 2.91 -11.65 -2.03
N LEU A 94 2.79 -10.63 -1.18
CA LEU A 94 3.46 -9.34 -1.40
C LEU A 94 4.99 -9.49 -1.40
N ASP A 95 5.55 -10.28 -0.47
CA ASP A 95 6.98 -10.60 -0.44
C ASP A 95 7.43 -11.36 -1.70
N VAL A 96 6.58 -12.24 -2.23
CA VAL A 96 6.86 -12.94 -3.50
C VAL A 96 6.88 -11.98 -4.69
N LEU A 97 5.91 -11.07 -4.78
CA LEU A 97 5.86 -10.04 -5.83
C LEU A 97 7.10 -9.13 -5.78
N GLU A 98 7.51 -8.73 -4.58
CA GLU A 98 8.70 -7.91 -4.37
C GLU A 98 9.97 -8.66 -4.78
N LYS A 99 10.16 -9.91 -4.33
CA LYS A 99 11.32 -10.74 -4.71
C LYS A 99 11.39 -11.06 -6.20
N ALA A 100 10.25 -11.15 -6.88
CA ALA A 100 10.18 -11.26 -8.34
C ALA A 100 10.48 -9.93 -9.07
N GLY A 101 10.65 -8.84 -8.32
CA GLY A 101 10.97 -7.51 -8.82
C GLY A 101 9.81 -6.87 -9.57
N PHE A 102 8.57 -7.11 -9.15
CA PHE A 102 7.37 -6.49 -9.71
C PHE A 102 6.94 -5.22 -8.95
N CYS A 103 7.25 -5.16 -7.66
CA CYS A 103 6.98 -4.03 -6.80
C CYS A 103 8.08 -3.89 -5.76
N LYS A 104 8.01 -2.84 -4.94
CA LYS A 104 8.81 -2.66 -3.74
C LYS A 104 7.89 -2.38 -2.56
N ASN A 105 8.07 -3.11 -1.46
CA ASN A 105 7.42 -2.79 -0.20
C ASN A 105 8.16 -1.59 0.43
N VAL A 106 7.43 -0.54 0.76
CA VAL A 106 8.01 0.70 1.34
C VAL A 106 7.86 0.76 2.87
N ALA A 107 7.36 -0.30 3.50
CA ALA A 107 7.40 -0.46 4.95
C ALA A 107 8.83 -0.79 5.41
N ASP A 108 9.64 0.25 5.59
CA ASP A 108 11.00 0.19 6.13
C ASP A 108 11.08 1.09 7.37
N PHE A 109 11.32 0.48 8.53
CA PHE A 109 11.33 1.20 9.80
C PHE A 109 12.20 0.55 10.86
N GLU A 110 12.63 1.38 11.81
CA GLU A 110 13.39 0.99 12.99
C GLU A 110 12.66 1.44 14.25
N GLU A 111 12.68 0.61 15.30
CA GLU A 111 12.19 1.00 16.62
C GLU A 111 13.35 1.46 17.49
N LYS A 112 13.28 2.71 17.98
CA LYS A 112 14.30 3.33 18.82
C LYS A 112 13.67 4.24 19.86
N ASP A 113 14.05 4.06 21.12
CA ASP A 113 13.58 4.86 22.26
C ASP A 113 12.03 4.95 22.34
N GLY A 114 11.35 3.83 22.04
CA GLY A 114 9.89 3.74 22.03
C GLY A 114 9.20 4.44 20.86
N LYS A 115 9.95 4.98 19.90
CA LYS A 115 9.45 5.56 18.65
C LYS A 115 9.71 4.62 17.48
N ILE A 116 8.87 4.72 16.45
CA ILE A 116 9.07 4.03 15.17
C ILE A 116 9.52 5.05 14.14
N LEU A 117 10.73 4.91 13.62
CA LEU A 117 11.32 5.80 12.63
C LEU A 117 11.17 5.16 11.25
N LEU A 118 10.38 5.78 10.36
CA LEU A 118 10.21 5.29 9.00
C LEU A 118 11.34 5.83 8.11
N ASN A 119 11.97 4.91 7.37
CA ASN A 119 12.95 5.21 6.35
C ASN A 119 12.26 5.41 5.00
N PRO A 120 12.62 6.44 4.21
CA PRO A 120 11.99 6.67 2.94
C PRO A 120 12.60 5.82 1.84
N THR A 121 11.75 5.31 0.96
CA THR A 121 12.17 4.92 -0.40
C THR A 121 12.23 6.16 -1.28
N ILE A 122 13.42 6.46 -1.81
CA ILE A 122 13.63 7.62 -2.68
C ILE A 122 13.41 7.26 -4.15
N TYR A 123 12.55 8.02 -4.82
CA TYR A 123 12.33 7.89 -6.26
C TYR A 123 12.04 9.25 -6.89
N LYS A 124 12.88 9.69 -7.84
CA LYS A 124 12.68 10.92 -8.62
C LYS A 124 12.34 12.18 -7.79
N GLY A 125 13.04 12.40 -6.67
CA GLY A 125 12.81 13.55 -5.79
C GLY A 125 11.60 13.42 -4.86
N VAL A 126 10.98 12.24 -4.82
CA VAL A 126 9.91 11.87 -3.89
C VAL A 126 10.48 10.95 -2.81
N ALA A 127 10.17 11.24 -1.54
CA ALA A 127 10.44 10.39 -0.41
C ALA A 127 9.15 9.65 -0.01
N ILE A 128 9.10 8.34 -0.24
CA ILE A 128 7.93 7.51 0.01
C ILE A 128 8.15 6.74 1.31
N TYR A 129 7.32 7.04 2.32
CA TYR A 129 7.30 6.34 3.60
C TYR A 129 6.09 5.42 3.64
N GLY A 130 6.19 4.30 4.34
CA GLY A 130 5.08 3.39 4.51
C GLY A 130 5.03 2.75 5.89
N TYR A 131 3.82 2.52 6.39
CA TYR A 131 3.58 1.65 7.53
C TYR A 131 2.42 0.70 7.20
N PRO A 132 2.55 -0.62 7.42
CA PRO A 132 1.54 -1.58 7.02
C PRO A 132 0.29 -1.47 7.91
N GLY A 133 -0.88 -1.72 7.32
CA GLY A 133 -2.09 -2.03 8.04
C GLY A 133 -1.99 -3.40 8.70
N LYS A 134 -2.64 -3.59 9.85
CA LYS A 134 -2.65 -4.87 10.56
C LYS A 134 -4.08 -5.25 10.89
N THR A 135 -4.36 -6.55 10.97
CA THR A 135 -5.67 -7.04 11.38
C THR A 135 -6.03 -6.50 12.77
N SER A 136 -7.31 -6.18 12.99
CA SER A 136 -7.84 -5.70 14.28
C SER A 136 -7.22 -4.39 14.77
N ASN A 137 -6.82 -3.50 13.86
CA ASN A 137 -6.30 -2.16 14.16
C ASN A 137 -5.03 -2.16 15.04
N MET A 138 -4.26 -3.26 14.99
CA MET A 138 -3.04 -3.40 15.80
C MET A 138 -1.96 -2.39 15.43
N GLU A 139 -2.05 -1.77 14.25
CA GLU A 139 -1.14 -0.72 13.80
C GLU A 139 -1.38 0.63 14.49
N ILE A 140 -2.57 0.90 15.04
CA ILE A 140 -2.90 2.24 15.54
C ILE A 140 -1.98 2.66 16.70
N SER A 141 -1.68 1.74 17.63
CA SER A 141 -0.77 2.00 18.75
C SER A 141 0.66 2.31 18.27
N ASP A 142 1.09 1.65 17.20
CA ASP A 142 2.38 1.89 16.55
C ASP A 142 2.40 3.23 15.83
N LEU A 143 1.37 3.53 15.05
CA LEU A 143 1.23 4.79 14.29
C LEU A 143 1.24 6.03 15.19
N ARG A 144 0.71 5.93 16.41
CA ARG A 144 0.81 7.01 17.42
C ARG A 144 2.25 7.34 17.83
N ARG A 145 3.20 6.44 17.59
CA ARG A 145 4.64 6.55 17.91
C ARG A 145 5.51 6.77 16.67
N VAL A 146 4.91 6.79 15.48
CA VAL A 146 5.63 6.93 14.22
C VAL A 146 6.19 8.34 14.04
N LYS A 147 7.40 8.42 13.49
CA LYS A 147 8.05 9.62 12.96
C LYS A 147 8.68 9.29 11.61
N LEU A 148 8.75 10.28 10.73
CA LEU A 148 9.43 10.15 9.45
C LEU A 148 10.88 10.59 9.61
N ASN A 149 11.84 9.79 9.17
CA ASN A 149 13.23 10.25 9.07
C ASN A 149 13.34 11.39 8.05
N GLU A 150 14.34 12.26 8.22
CA GLU A 150 14.48 13.46 7.39
C GLU A 150 14.72 13.13 5.90
N SER A 151 14.10 13.93 5.03
CA SER A 151 14.29 13.91 3.57
C SER A 151 14.30 15.33 3.02
N PRO A 152 15.38 16.10 3.27
CA PRO A 152 15.42 17.52 2.93
C PRO A 152 15.24 17.75 1.43
N GLY A 153 14.35 18.69 1.07
CA GLY A 153 14.09 19.08 -0.31
C GLY A 153 13.30 18.06 -1.15
N MET A 154 12.77 17.00 -0.54
CA MET A 154 11.96 15.99 -1.23
C MET A 154 10.47 16.19 -0.97
N PHE A 155 9.65 15.83 -1.96
CA PHE A 155 8.20 15.74 -1.79
C PHE A 155 7.88 14.45 -1.00
N LYS A 156 7.26 14.58 0.16
CA LYS A 156 7.02 13.46 1.08
C LYS A 156 5.65 12.85 0.83
N ILE A 157 5.63 11.56 0.49
CA ILE A 157 4.41 10.75 0.46
C ILE A 157 4.43 9.81 1.65
N PHE A 158 3.37 9.80 2.45
CA PHE A 158 3.20 8.84 3.53
C PHE A 158 2.05 7.87 3.22
N MET A 159 2.40 6.60 3.02
CA MET A 159 1.47 5.50 2.78
C MET A 159 1.03 4.88 4.10
N LEU A 160 -0.28 4.76 4.28
CA LEU A 160 -0.93 4.25 5.49
C LEU A 160 -2.14 3.40 5.09
N HIS A 161 -2.40 2.34 5.84
CA HIS A 161 -3.64 1.57 5.71
C HIS A 161 -4.27 1.47 7.09
N THR A 162 -5.13 2.42 7.43
CA THR A 162 -5.70 2.57 8.78
C THR A 162 -6.89 3.53 8.80
N THR A 163 -7.72 3.43 9.83
CA THR A 163 -8.82 4.38 10.06
C THR A 163 -8.33 5.63 10.80
N ILE A 164 -8.73 6.81 10.35
CA ILE A 164 -8.51 8.10 11.06
C ILE A 164 -9.78 8.61 11.76
N ASP A 165 -9.58 9.35 12.85
CA ASP A 165 -10.63 9.93 13.69
C ASP A 165 -11.68 10.74 12.90
N LYS A 166 -11.25 11.48 11.87
CA LYS A 166 -12.12 12.28 11.01
C LYS A 166 -12.91 11.48 9.98
N ALA A 167 -12.54 10.23 9.71
CA ALA A 167 -13.19 9.37 8.71
C ALA A 167 -14.04 8.26 9.35
N LYS A 168 -13.79 7.89 10.61
CA LYS A 168 -14.48 6.77 11.27
C LYS A 168 -15.98 6.99 11.51
N GLY A 169 -16.43 8.25 11.56
CA GLY A 169 -17.80 8.59 11.98
C GLY A 169 -18.18 8.00 13.34
N ASP A 170 -19.33 7.34 13.41
CA ASP A 170 -19.88 6.72 14.62
C ASP A 170 -19.43 5.27 14.84
N LEU A 171 -18.52 4.76 13.99
CA LEU A 171 -18.03 3.39 14.14
C LEU A 171 -17.35 3.21 15.51
N PRO A 172 -17.69 2.14 16.25
CA PRO A 172 -17.14 1.84 17.57
C PRO A 172 -15.77 1.14 17.46
N ILE A 173 -14.87 1.74 16.68
CA ILE A 173 -13.51 1.25 16.42
C ILE A 173 -12.48 2.30 16.88
N ASP A 174 -11.30 1.84 17.28
CA ASP A 174 -10.17 2.75 17.51
C ASP A 174 -9.74 3.37 16.16
N ALA A 175 -9.23 4.60 16.21
CA ALA A 175 -8.80 5.34 15.03
C ALA A 175 -7.57 6.19 15.36
N LEU A 176 -6.71 6.38 14.37
CA LEU A 176 -5.57 7.27 14.48
C LEU A 176 -6.03 8.73 14.51
N GLU A 177 -5.57 9.47 15.51
CA GLU A 177 -5.84 10.89 15.60
C GLU A 177 -5.13 11.63 14.47
N THR A 178 -5.86 12.39 13.64
CA THR A 178 -5.27 13.14 12.50
C THR A 178 -4.14 14.07 12.96
N SER A 179 -4.22 14.59 14.19
CA SER A 179 -3.19 15.45 14.80
C SER A 179 -1.88 14.74 15.16
N ARG A 180 -1.88 13.40 15.22
CA ARG A 180 -0.71 12.58 15.52
C ARG A 180 0.01 12.07 14.27
N VAL A 181 -0.62 12.15 13.10
CA VAL A 181 0.00 11.77 11.83
C VAL A 181 1.19 12.70 11.55
N PRO A 182 2.41 12.18 11.34
CA PRO A 182 3.56 12.98 10.95
C PRO A 182 3.32 13.78 9.66
N SER A 183 3.90 14.97 9.58
CA SER A 183 3.74 15.84 8.41
C SER A 183 4.37 15.23 7.15
N ALA A 184 3.54 15.08 6.12
CA ALA A 184 3.91 14.76 4.75
C ALA A 184 3.17 15.71 3.79
N ASP A 185 3.63 15.80 2.54
CA ASP A 185 3.00 16.62 1.51
C ASP A 185 1.78 15.92 0.88
N TYR A 186 1.74 14.59 0.93
CA TYR A 186 0.61 13.77 0.50
C TYR A 186 0.46 12.51 1.38
N TYR A 187 -0.77 12.18 1.75
CA TYR A 187 -1.10 10.97 2.52
C TYR A 187 -1.82 9.98 1.61
N ALA A 188 -1.14 8.91 1.24
CA ALA A 188 -1.69 7.82 0.45
C ALA A 188 -2.34 6.79 1.40
N MET A 189 -3.60 7.02 1.74
CA MET A 189 -4.35 6.19 2.67
C MET A 189 -5.21 5.13 1.96
N GLY A 190 -5.25 3.93 2.54
CA GLY A 190 -6.30 2.91 2.39
C GLY A 190 -7.06 2.75 3.70
#